data_AF-A0A8H5GP59-F1
#
_entry.id   AF-A0A8H5GP59-F1
#
_cell.length_a   1.000
_cell.length_b   1.000
_cell.length_c   1.000
_cell.angle_alpha   90.00
_cell.angle_beta   90.00
_cell.angle_gamma   90.00
#
_symmetry.space_group_name_H-M   'P 1'
#
loop_
_entity.id
_entity.type
_entity.pdbx_description
1 polymer ?
#
loop_
_entity_poly.entity_id
_entity_poly.type
_entity_poly.pdbx_seq_one_letter_code
_entity_poly.pdbx_strand_id
1 'polypeptide(L)'
;MKFISVTFLASVLAVAVRADVDWSAHQWQKPGSDDSRGPCPGLNTLANHGFLPRNGKNITVQNILDAVNDGFNFRPIDIMVVAAKVALLSTDNVNYVTLEESGLYGNIEHDASLSRSDFNLGDSIHFNETIYQTLASSNPGVDYYNITSAAQVVEQRLVDDKIANPSLINTIKEITFRTRESAFYLSTMGNVTAGTAPKKFVDILFREERLPLEEGWKPSPVAIDDSNFPTLQSAVFNATTWEPSGTVKCPWIRDQPEGPVFFM
;
A
#
# COMPACT_ATOMS: atom_id res chain seq x y z
N MET A 1 -41.45 -44.71 -32.05
CA MET A 1 -41.55 -43.50 -31.22
C MET A 1 -40.22 -43.30 -30.50
N LYS A 2 -39.49 -42.23 -30.84
CA LYS A 2 -38.22 -41.86 -30.16
C LYS A 2 -38.57 -41.10 -28.88
N PHE A 3 -38.13 -41.60 -27.73
CA PHE A 3 -38.13 -40.81 -26.49
C PHE A 3 -36.76 -40.13 -26.38
N ILE A 4 -36.74 -38.81 -26.59
CA ILE A 4 -35.59 -37.96 -26.33
C ILE A 4 -35.60 -37.69 -24.82
N SER A 5 -34.66 -38.29 -24.10
CA SER A 5 -34.42 -37.97 -22.69
C SER A 5 -33.63 -36.65 -22.65
N VAL A 6 -34.28 -35.59 -22.17
CA VAL A 6 -33.66 -34.28 -21.97
C VAL A 6 -33.04 -34.28 -20.58
N THR A 7 -31.72 -34.48 -20.50
CA THR A 7 -30.97 -34.33 -19.26
C THR A 7 -30.75 -32.83 -19.01
N PHE A 8 -31.39 -32.29 -17.99
CA PHE A 8 -31.17 -30.92 -17.53
C PHE A 8 -29.83 -30.89 -16.76
N LEU A 9 -28.78 -30.34 -17.36
CA LEU A 9 -27.55 -30.03 -16.63
C LEU A 9 -27.81 -28.76 -15.80
N ALA A 10 -28.04 -28.92 -14.50
CA ALA A 10 -28.04 -27.79 -13.57
C ALA A 10 -26.59 -27.30 -13.42
N SER A 11 -26.25 -26.19 -14.06
CA SER A 11 -24.99 -25.49 -13.83
C SER A 11 -25.02 -24.86 -12.44
N VAL A 12 -24.40 -25.51 -11.46
CA VAL A 12 -24.08 -24.89 -10.17
C VAL A 12 -23.01 -23.85 -10.44
N LEU A 13 -23.37 -22.56 -10.41
CA LEU A 13 -22.39 -21.50 -10.24
C LEU A 13 -21.73 -21.72 -8.87
N ALA A 14 -20.51 -22.25 -8.87
CA ALA A 14 -19.66 -22.22 -7.70
C ALA A 14 -19.29 -20.75 -7.44
N VAL A 15 -20.12 -20.05 -6.68
CA VAL A 15 -19.66 -18.85 -5.97
C VAL A 15 -18.60 -19.37 -5.01
N ALA A 16 -17.33 -19.09 -5.30
CA ALA A 16 -16.24 -19.43 -4.39
C ALA A 16 -16.45 -18.66 -3.09
N VAL A 17 -17.10 -19.31 -2.12
CA VAL A 17 -17.22 -18.82 -0.75
C VAL A 17 -15.80 -18.85 -0.18
N ARG A 18 -15.26 -17.67 0.16
CA ARG A 18 -13.98 -17.52 0.87
C ARG A 18 -14.01 -18.45 2.08
N ALA A 19 -12.97 -19.28 2.26
CA ALA A 19 -12.74 -19.88 3.56
C ALA A 19 -12.51 -18.73 4.54
N ASP A 20 -13.32 -18.65 5.59
CA ASP A 20 -13.20 -17.58 6.57
C ASP A 20 -11.78 -17.58 7.15
N VAL A 21 -11.13 -16.41 7.14
CA VAL A 21 -9.82 -16.24 7.77
C VAL A 21 -9.95 -16.49 9.27
N ASP A 22 -9.13 -17.39 9.78
CA ASP A 22 -9.01 -17.63 11.21
C ASP A 22 -8.20 -16.50 11.86
N TRP A 23 -8.89 -15.43 12.25
CA TRP A 23 -8.27 -14.28 12.91
C TRP A 23 -7.56 -14.64 14.22
N SER A 24 -7.88 -15.78 14.85
CA SER A 24 -7.19 -16.23 16.06
C SER A 24 -5.75 -16.67 15.77
N ALA A 25 -5.45 -17.14 14.55
CA ALA A 25 -4.10 -17.42 14.10
C ALA A 25 -3.29 -16.17 13.73
N HIS A 26 -3.97 -15.03 13.53
CA HIS A 26 -3.40 -13.78 13.04
C HIS A 26 -3.39 -12.67 14.09
N GLN A 27 -3.09 -13.02 15.34
CA GLN A 27 -2.91 -12.03 16.41
C GLN A 27 -1.69 -11.15 16.13
N TRP A 28 -1.79 -9.87 16.49
CA TRP A 28 -0.68 -8.93 16.37
C TRP A 28 0.45 -9.34 17.32
N GLN A 29 1.68 -9.26 16.81
CA GLN A 29 2.88 -9.40 17.62
C GLN A 29 3.87 -8.31 17.20
N LYS A 30 4.42 -7.62 18.20
CA LYS A 30 5.47 -6.63 17.99
C LYS A 30 6.66 -7.31 17.29
N PRO A 31 7.25 -6.72 16.24
CA PRO A 31 8.47 -7.26 15.63
C PRO A 31 9.61 -7.28 16.65
N GLY A 32 10.38 -8.37 16.64
CA GLY A 32 11.65 -8.48 17.37
C GLY A 32 12.78 -7.69 16.70
N SER A 33 13.95 -7.64 17.34
CA SER A 33 15.12 -6.91 16.81
C SER A 33 15.65 -7.47 15.50
N ASP A 34 15.42 -8.75 15.24
CA ASP A 34 15.96 -9.47 14.07
C ASP A 34 14.92 -9.59 12.93
N ASP A 35 13.70 -9.09 13.18
CA ASP A 35 12.60 -9.11 12.22
C ASP A 35 12.69 -7.89 11.30
N SER A 36 12.70 -8.13 10.00
CA SER A 36 12.81 -7.05 9.01
C SER A 36 11.47 -6.37 8.77
N ARG A 37 11.48 -5.05 8.68
CA ARG A 37 10.33 -4.22 8.30
C ARG A 37 10.78 -3.21 7.24
N GLY A 38 9.85 -2.84 6.36
CA GLY A 38 10.09 -1.95 5.24
C GLY A 38 9.41 -0.59 5.39
N PRO A 39 9.38 0.21 4.32
CA PRO A 39 8.68 1.50 4.30
C PRO A 39 7.15 1.35 4.22
N CYS A 40 6.65 0.19 3.78
CA CYS A 40 5.22 -0.04 3.57
C CYS A 40 4.50 -0.46 4.87
N PRO A 41 3.63 0.40 5.45
CA PRO A 41 2.91 0.04 6.69
C PRO A 41 1.96 -1.14 6.48
N GLY A 42 1.42 -1.33 5.27
CA GLY A 42 0.54 -2.45 4.94
C GLY A 42 1.27 -3.80 5.04
N LEU A 43 2.42 -3.95 4.38
CA LEU A 43 3.19 -5.20 4.43
C LEU A 43 3.76 -5.46 5.83
N ASN A 44 4.21 -4.41 6.52
CA ASN A 44 4.66 -4.53 7.90
C ASN A 44 3.54 -5.02 8.82
N THR A 45 2.33 -4.50 8.64
CA THR A 45 1.14 -4.97 9.37
C THR A 45 0.84 -6.43 9.08
N LEU A 46 0.89 -6.85 7.82
CA LEU A 46 0.66 -8.24 7.44
C LEU A 46 1.71 -9.20 8.04
N ALA A 47 2.97 -8.77 8.14
CA ALA A 47 4.01 -9.52 8.85
C ALA A 47 3.77 -9.54 10.38
N ASN A 48 3.41 -8.40 10.99
CA ASN A 48 3.07 -8.31 12.42
C ASN A 48 1.85 -9.18 12.80
N HIS A 49 0.98 -9.49 11.84
CA HIS A 49 -0.17 -10.39 12.01
C HIS A 49 0.09 -11.81 11.50
N GLY A 50 1.28 -12.12 10.95
CA GLY A 50 1.62 -13.45 10.48
C GLY A 50 0.89 -13.89 9.19
N PHE A 51 0.31 -12.96 8.43
CA PHE A 51 -0.12 -13.22 7.04
C PHE A 51 1.10 -13.36 6.12
N LEU A 52 2.16 -12.60 6.41
CA LEU A 52 3.51 -12.82 5.88
C LEU A 52 4.38 -13.50 6.94
N PRO A 53 5.53 -14.11 6.56
CA PRO A 53 6.55 -14.51 7.51
C PRO A 53 6.83 -13.38 8.52
N ARG A 54 6.64 -13.65 9.83
CA ARG A 54 6.75 -12.62 10.89
C ARG A 54 8.12 -11.96 10.93
N ASN A 55 9.16 -12.70 10.55
CA ASN A 55 10.53 -12.20 10.44
C ASN A 55 10.77 -11.26 9.25
N GLY A 56 9.79 -11.06 8.37
CA GLY A 56 9.87 -10.16 7.22
C GLY A 56 10.84 -10.59 6.13
N LYS A 57 11.27 -11.86 6.09
CA LYS A 57 12.32 -12.37 5.19
C LYS A 57 11.77 -13.46 4.26
N ASN A 58 12.44 -13.67 3.13
CA ASN A 58 12.11 -14.70 2.13
C ASN A 58 10.66 -14.60 1.62
N ILE A 59 10.17 -13.38 1.39
CA ILE A 59 8.80 -13.13 0.95
C ILE A 59 8.75 -13.21 -0.57
N THR A 60 8.02 -14.18 -1.10
CA THR A 60 7.78 -14.30 -2.54
C THR A 60 6.63 -13.40 -3.00
N VAL A 61 6.52 -13.19 -4.32
CA VAL A 61 5.36 -12.49 -4.92
C VAL A 61 4.05 -13.14 -4.49
N GLN A 62 3.96 -14.47 -4.50
CA GLN A 62 2.73 -15.16 -4.10
C GLN A 62 2.39 -14.93 -2.62
N ASN A 63 3.39 -14.89 -1.73
CA ASN A 63 3.15 -14.57 -0.32
C ASN A 63 2.52 -13.18 -0.16
N ILE A 64 2.99 -12.18 -0.91
CA ILE A 64 2.40 -10.83 -0.89
C ILE A 64 0.94 -10.87 -1.35
N LEU A 65 0.66 -11.52 -2.49
CA LEU A 65 -0.68 -11.60 -3.06
C LEU A 65 -1.67 -12.31 -2.14
N ASP A 66 -1.27 -13.43 -1.54
CA ASP A 66 -2.09 -14.16 -0.58
C ASP A 66 -2.35 -13.32 0.68
N ALA A 67 -1.30 -12.67 1.21
CA ALA A 67 -1.42 -11.88 2.43
C ALA A 67 -2.33 -10.65 2.26
N VAL A 68 -2.24 -9.91 1.15
CA VAL A 68 -3.13 -8.75 0.90
C VAL A 68 -4.56 -9.20 0.61
N ASN A 69 -4.75 -10.37 -0.03
CA ASN A 69 -6.08 -10.94 -0.24
C ASN A 69 -6.72 -11.35 1.09
N ASP A 70 -6.00 -12.09 1.94
CA ASP A 70 -6.56 -12.62 3.18
C ASP A 70 -6.69 -11.55 4.27
N GLY A 71 -5.66 -10.71 4.42
CA GLY A 71 -5.59 -9.69 5.45
C GLY A 71 -6.40 -8.43 5.14
N PHE A 72 -6.50 -8.04 3.86
CA PHE A 72 -7.11 -6.76 3.46
C PHE A 72 -8.26 -6.89 2.45
N ASN A 73 -8.55 -8.09 1.93
CA ASN A 73 -9.54 -8.34 0.88
C ASN A 73 -9.21 -7.66 -0.47
N PHE A 74 -7.91 -7.54 -0.79
CA PHE A 74 -7.46 -7.27 -2.16
C PHE A 74 -7.57 -8.54 -3.00
N ARG A 75 -8.59 -8.61 -3.85
CA ARG A 75 -8.71 -9.72 -4.81
C ARG A 75 -7.61 -9.61 -5.86
N PRO A 76 -7.34 -10.68 -6.65
CA PRO A 76 -6.37 -10.59 -7.72
C PRO A 76 -6.59 -9.30 -8.51
N ILE A 77 -5.63 -8.40 -8.38
CA ILE A 77 -5.66 -7.04 -8.90
C ILE A 77 -4.30 -6.79 -9.52
N ASP A 78 -4.29 -6.31 -10.75
CA ASP A 78 -3.06 -6.20 -11.53
C ASP A 78 -2.03 -5.31 -10.81
N ILE A 79 -2.49 -4.31 -10.08
CA ILE A 79 -1.60 -3.37 -9.38
C ILE A 79 -0.79 -4.00 -8.26
N MET A 80 -1.36 -4.96 -7.51
CA MET A 80 -0.63 -5.70 -6.49
C MET A 80 0.36 -6.67 -7.12
N VAL A 81 -0.02 -7.30 -8.23
CA VAL A 81 0.87 -8.21 -8.99
C VAL A 81 2.09 -7.45 -9.51
N VAL A 82 1.87 -6.28 -10.12
CA VAL A 82 2.96 -5.43 -10.61
C VAL A 82 3.82 -4.94 -9.45
N ALA A 83 3.24 -4.41 -8.38
CA ALA A 83 4.00 -3.93 -7.22
C ALA A 83 4.86 -5.03 -6.59
N ALA A 84 4.30 -6.23 -6.39
CA ALA A 84 5.05 -7.37 -5.84
C ALA A 84 6.19 -7.81 -6.75
N LYS A 85 6.00 -7.80 -8.08
CA LYS A 85 7.07 -8.11 -9.05
C LYS A 85 8.15 -7.04 -9.08
N VAL A 86 7.77 -5.76 -9.06
CA VAL A 86 8.72 -4.64 -9.02
C VAL A 86 9.53 -4.66 -7.72
N ALA A 87 8.94 -5.06 -6.60
CA ALA A 87 9.66 -5.21 -5.34
C ALA A 87 10.79 -6.26 -5.41
N LEU A 88 10.73 -7.26 -6.30
CA LEU A 88 11.85 -8.20 -6.49
C LEU A 88 13.08 -7.52 -7.11
N LEU A 89 12.91 -6.40 -7.81
CA LEU A 89 14.02 -5.60 -8.33
C LEU A 89 14.76 -4.82 -7.23
N SER A 90 14.32 -4.92 -5.97
CA SER A 90 14.96 -4.24 -4.84
C SER A 90 16.06 -5.07 -4.17
N THR A 91 16.31 -6.28 -4.64
CA THR A 91 17.29 -7.23 -4.10
C THR A 91 17.99 -7.98 -5.23
N ASP A 92 19.15 -8.58 -4.95
CA ASP A 92 19.84 -9.47 -5.88
C ASP A 92 19.20 -10.86 -5.94
N ASN A 93 18.23 -11.14 -5.07
CA ASN A 93 17.49 -12.38 -5.11
C ASN A 93 16.43 -12.40 -6.21
N VAL A 94 16.34 -13.51 -6.93
CA VAL A 94 15.45 -13.63 -8.09
C VAL A 94 14.01 -13.98 -7.76
N ASN A 95 13.72 -14.48 -6.55
CA ASN A 95 12.43 -15.09 -6.21
C ASN A 95 11.75 -14.52 -4.95
N TYR A 96 12.52 -13.88 -4.07
CA TYR A 96 12.01 -13.37 -2.81
C TYR A 96 12.66 -12.04 -2.44
N VAL A 97 11.99 -11.30 -1.57
CA VAL A 97 12.47 -10.04 -1.00
C VAL A 97 12.37 -10.09 0.52
N THR A 98 13.24 -9.36 1.21
CA THR A 98 13.15 -9.02 2.62
C THR A 98 12.49 -7.65 2.74
N LEU A 99 11.59 -7.43 3.70
CA LEU A 99 10.76 -6.21 3.73
C LEU A 99 11.59 -4.92 3.72
N GLU A 100 12.71 -4.86 4.43
CA GLU A 100 13.62 -3.71 4.40
C GLU A 100 14.22 -3.44 3.01
N GLU A 101 14.54 -4.48 2.23
CA GLU A 101 15.08 -4.34 0.86
C GLU A 101 14.07 -3.62 -0.05
N SER A 102 12.76 -3.82 0.17
CA SER A 102 11.71 -3.11 -0.59
C SER A 102 11.75 -1.58 -0.45
N GLY A 103 12.53 -1.07 0.51
CA GLY A 103 12.82 0.35 0.66
C GLY A 103 13.96 0.89 -0.20
N LEU A 104 14.36 0.16 -1.24
CA LEU A 104 15.33 0.64 -2.22
C LEU A 104 14.85 1.94 -2.89
N TYR A 105 15.50 3.07 -2.55
CA TYR A 105 15.17 4.38 -3.09
C TYR A 105 15.26 4.43 -4.62
N GLY A 106 14.18 4.89 -5.25
CA GLY A 106 14.05 4.98 -6.69
C GLY A 106 13.42 3.77 -7.36
N ASN A 107 13.21 2.68 -6.63
CA ASN A 107 12.33 1.60 -7.05
C ASN A 107 10.86 2.02 -6.82
N ILE A 108 10.15 1.38 -5.89
CA ILE A 108 8.87 1.85 -5.37
C ILE A 108 9.08 3.01 -4.40
N GLU A 109 10.06 2.90 -3.50
CA GLU A 109 10.37 3.94 -2.50
C GLU A 109 10.72 5.29 -3.16
N HIS A 110 10.17 6.36 -2.60
CA HIS A 110 10.16 7.70 -3.19
C HIS A 110 10.11 8.80 -2.13
N ASP A 111 10.48 10.02 -2.55
CA ASP A 111 10.38 11.23 -1.73
C ASP A 111 8.90 11.63 -1.45
N ALA A 112 8.69 12.53 -0.50
CA ALA A 112 7.39 13.06 -0.12
C ALA A 112 6.39 12.01 0.36
N SER A 113 6.93 11.04 1.08
CA SER A 113 6.21 10.02 1.83
C SER A 113 5.31 10.61 2.92
N LEU A 114 4.24 9.87 3.22
CA LEU A 114 3.23 10.26 4.22
C LEU A 114 3.71 10.12 5.66
N SER A 115 4.75 9.31 5.90
CA SER A 115 5.17 8.94 7.25
C SER A 115 6.65 8.60 7.40
N ARG A 116 7.46 8.69 6.34
CA ARG A 116 8.90 8.38 6.33
C ARG A 116 9.66 9.64 5.88
N SER A 117 10.92 9.77 6.31
CA SER A 117 11.78 10.85 5.81
C SER A 117 12.25 10.54 4.38
N ASP A 118 12.52 11.57 3.59
CA ASP A 118 13.16 11.38 2.28
C ASP A 118 14.55 10.76 2.44
N PHE A 119 14.96 9.94 1.48
CA PHE A 119 16.23 9.19 1.50
C PHE A 119 17.45 10.08 1.74
N ASN A 120 17.48 11.28 1.15
CA ASN A 120 18.59 12.22 1.32
C ASN A 120 18.54 13.04 2.61
N LEU A 121 17.45 12.94 3.39
CA LEU A 121 17.24 13.71 4.62
C LEU A 121 17.33 12.86 5.88
N GLY A 122 17.14 11.55 5.80
CA GLY A 122 17.21 10.68 6.97
C GLY A 122 16.74 9.26 6.72
N ASP A 123 16.05 8.71 7.71
CA ASP A 123 15.53 7.34 7.68
C ASP A 123 14.27 7.24 6.82
N SER A 124 14.42 6.63 5.63
CA SER A 124 13.33 6.40 4.67
C SER A 124 12.58 5.09 4.88
N ILE A 125 12.89 4.32 5.92
CA ILE A 125 12.28 3.02 6.18
C ILE A 125 11.28 3.11 7.33
N HIS A 126 11.69 3.72 8.44
CA HIS A 126 10.92 3.67 9.67
C HIS A 126 9.89 4.80 9.79
N PHE A 127 8.80 4.52 10.51
CA PHE A 127 7.77 5.51 10.81
C PHE A 127 8.35 6.74 11.54
N ASN A 128 7.98 7.92 11.06
CA ASN A 128 8.37 9.20 11.59
C ASN A 128 7.11 10.00 11.97
N GLU A 129 6.85 10.13 13.27
CA GLU A 129 5.67 10.83 13.79
C GLU A 129 5.62 12.29 13.30
N THR A 130 6.76 12.99 13.23
CA THR A 130 6.80 14.39 12.77
C THR A 130 6.33 14.52 11.32
N ILE A 131 6.73 13.61 10.44
CA ILE A 131 6.25 13.58 9.05
C ILE A 131 4.76 13.20 8.99
N TYR A 132 4.35 12.21 9.77
CA TYR A 132 2.97 11.74 9.81
C TYR A 132 1.98 12.79 10.31
N GLN A 133 2.42 13.78 11.09
CA GLN A 133 1.55 14.83 11.62
C GLN A 133 0.79 15.61 10.55
N THR A 134 1.34 15.73 9.33
CA THR A 134 0.63 16.34 8.19
C THR A 134 -0.65 15.57 7.85
N LEU A 135 -0.60 14.23 7.85
CA LEU A 135 -1.77 13.39 7.65
C LEU A 135 -2.68 13.42 8.89
N ALA A 136 -2.12 13.22 10.10
CA ALA A 136 -2.88 13.17 11.35
C ALA A 136 -3.73 14.43 11.61
N SER A 137 -3.22 15.60 11.21
CA SER A 137 -3.89 16.89 11.38
C SER A 137 -4.84 17.27 10.24
N SER A 138 -4.89 16.47 9.17
CA SER A 138 -5.70 16.76 7.98
C SER A 138 -7.21 16.57 8.23
N ASN A 139 -8.04 17.17 7.38
CA ASN A 139 -9.51 17.13 7.48
C ASN A 139 -10.03 17.57 8.88
N PRO A 140 -9.71 18.80 9.34
CA PRO A 140 -10.08 19.24 10.68
C PRO A 140 -11.60 19.29 10.87
N GLY A 141 -12.06 19.00 12.09
CA GLY A 141 -13.48 19.04 12.45
C GLY A 141 -14.26 17.75 12.18
N VAL A 142 -13.64 16.74 11.57
CA VAL A 142 -14.23 15.41 11.37
C VAL A 142 -13.24 14.29 11.73
N ASP A 143 -13.75 13.08 11.95
CA ASP A 143 -13.04 11.90 12.46
C ASP A 143 -12.66 10.88 11.36
N TYR A 144 -12.70 11.30 10.10
CA TYR A 144 -12.31 10.49 8.94
C TYR A 144 -11.38 11.26 8.00
N TYR A 145 -10.56 10.53 7.23
CA TYR A 145 -9.90 11.03 6.04
C TYR A 145 -10.79 10.77 4.82
N ASN A 146 -10.70 11.62 3.80
CA ASN A 146 -11.41 11.46 2.52
C ASN A 146 -10.47 11.77 1.34
N ILE A 147 -10.99 11.62 0.12
CA ILE A 147 -10.27 11.93 -1.13
C ILE A 147 -9.63 13.32 -1.11
N THR A 148 -10.39 14.35 -0.72
CA THR A 148 -9.92 15.74 -0.69
C THR A 148 -8.79 15.93 0.31
N SER A 149 -8.95 15.43 1.55
CA SER A 149 -7.91 15.57 2.57
C SER A 149 -6.65 14.78 2.21
N ALA A 150 -6.80 13.61 1.59
CA ALA A 150 -5.68 12.81 1.12
C ALA A 150 -4.89 13.54 0.03
N ALA A 151 -5.57 14.13 -0.95
CA ALA A 151 -4.94 14.94 -1.99
C ALA A 151 -4.19 16.15 -1.40
N GLN A 152 -4.81 16.86 -0.45
CA GLN A 152 -4.18 17.99 0.25
C GLN A 152 -2.91 17.58 1.02
N VAL A 153 -2.92 16.41 1.67
CA VAL A 153 -1.74 15.89 2.37
C VAL A 153 -0.62 15.56 1.38
N VAL A 154 -0.95 14.94 0.25
CA VAL A 154 0.01 14.69 -0.84
C VAL A 154 0.58 16.01 -1.37
N GLU A 155 -0.21 17.06 -1.51
CA GLU A 155 0.35 18.37 -1.92
C GLU A 155 1.24 18.97 -0.84
N GLN A 156 0.79 18.96 0.41
CA GLN A 156 1.51 19.58 1.52
C GLN A 156 2.86 18.91 1.75
N ARG A 157 2.92 17.56 1.73
CA ARG A 157 4.19 16.84 1.85
C ARG A 157 5.18 17.20 0.74
N LEU A 158 4.70 17.40 -0.49
CA LEU A 158 5.54 17.84 -1.60
C LEU A 158 6.02 19.29 -1.43
N VAL A 159 5.19 20.17 -0.88
CA VAL A 159 5.57 21.56 -0.57
C VAL A 159 6.67 21.59 0.48
N ASP A 160 6.52 20.81 1.55
CA ASP A 160 7.51 20.70 2.61
C ASP A 160 8.87 20.22 2.07
N ASP A 161 8.86 19.19 1.21
CA ASP A 161 10.11 18.61 0.71
C ASP A 161 10.76 19.45 -0.39
N LYS A 162 9.98 20.25 -1.14
CA LYS A 162 10.57 21.29 -2.02
C LYS A 162 11.41 22.30 -1.24
N ILE A 163 11.11 22.52 0.03
CA ILE A 163 11.85 23.42 0.92
C ILE A 163 13.03 22.67 1.55
N ALA A 164 12.80 21.45 2.04
CA ALA A 164 13.76 20.71 2.85
C ALA A 164 14.77 19.87 2.05
N ASN A 165 14.40 19.38 0.87
CA ASN A 165 15.17 18.42 0.07
C ASN A 165 15.61 19.03 -1.28
N PRO A 166 16.84 19.57 -1.39
CA PRO A 166 17.39 20.08 -2.66
C PRO A 166 17.52 19.02 -3.76
N SER A 167 17.50 17.73 -3.38
CA SER A 167 17.62 16.58 -4.26
C SER A 167 16.29 15.89 -4.54
N LEU A 168 15.16 16.53 -4.19
CA LEU A 168 13.81 16.03 -4.42
C LEU A 168 13.63 15.55 -5.86
N ILE A 169 13.09 14.35 -6.01
CA ILE A 169 12.61 13.85 -7.30
C ILE A 169 11.07 13.76 -7.24
N ASN A 170 10.40 14.45 -8.16
CA ASN A 170 8.95 14.44 -8.25
C ASN A 170 8.52 14.45 -9.72
N THR A 171 8.34 13.27 -10.27
CA THR A 171 7.89 12.99 -11.64
C THR A 171 6.46 12.44 -11.61
N ILE A 172 5.92 12.05 -12.77
CA ILE A 172 4.63 11.34 -12.83
C ILE A 172 4.65 10.03 -12.03
N LYS A 173 5.80 9.35 -11.88
CA LYS A 173 5.90 8.12 -11.08
C LYS A 173 5.61 8.40 -9.61
N GLU A 174 6.28 9.37 -9.00
CA GLU A 174 6.18 9.65 -7.58
C GLU A 174 4.77 10.09 -7.20
N ILE A 175 4.15 11.01 -7.95
CA ILE A 175 2.76 11.39 -7.68
C ILE A 175 1.79 10.19 -7.86
N THR A 176 2.05 9.31 -8.83
CA THR A 176 1.23 8.12 -9.04
C THR A 176 1.32 7.18 -7.83
N PHE A 177 2.50 6.99 -7.25
CA PHE A 177 2.67 6.14 -6.07
C PHE A 177 2.06 6.79 -4.82
N ARG A 178 2.33 8.07 -4.57
CA ARG A 178 1.79 8.81 -3.40
C ARG A 178 0.25 8.86 -3.38
N THR A 179 -0.38 9.06 -4.54
CA THR A 179 -1.84 9.05 -4.67
C THR A 179 -2.43 7.64 -4.57
N ARG A 180 -1.71 6.63 -5.06
CA ARG A 180 -2.08 5.21 -4.90
C ARG A 180 -2.00 4.76 -3.44
N GLU A 181 -0.97 5.16 -2.72
CA GLU A 181 -0.81 4.87 -1.29
C GLU A 181 -1.88 5.52 -0.45
N SER A 182 -2.29 6.73 -0.84
CA SER A 182 -3.46 7.37 -0.26
C SER A 182 -4.73 6.57 -0.50
N ALA A 183 -4.95 6.08 -1.71
CA ALA A 183 -6.05 5.17 -2.01
C ALA A 183 -5.97 3.86 -1.22
N PHE A 184 -4.77 3.32 -0.96
CA PHE A 184 -4.59 2.10 -0.15
C PHE A 184 -5.11 2.27 1.28
N TYR A 185 -4.72 3.33 2.00
CA TYR A 185 -5.22 3.47 3.37
C TYR A 185 -6.72 3.82 3.39
N LEU A 186 -7.22 4.59 2.42
CA LEU A 186 -8.64 4.93 2.31
C LEU A 186 -9.51 3.70 2.03
N SER A 187 -9.05 2.78 1.18
CA SER A 187 -9.77 1.55 0.86
C SER A 187 -9.66 0.52 1.98
N THR A 188 -8.45 0.28 2.47
CA THR A 188 -8.16 -0.82 3.42
C THR A 188 -8.68 -0.53 4.81
N MET A 189 -8.52 0.70 5.29
CA MET A 189 -8.99 1.12 6.60
C MET A 189 -10.38 1.75 6.55
N GLY A 190 -11.06 1.65 5.42
CA GLY A 190 -12.30 2.38 5.18
C GLY A 190 -13.16 1.73 4.11
N ASN A 191 -13.51 2.52 3.10
CA ASN A 191 -14.41 2.10 2.05
C ASN A 191 -13.87 2.54 0.68
N VAL A 192 -13.56 1.56 -0.16
CA VAL A 192 -12.97 1.79 -1.50
C VAL A 192 -13.89 2.60 -2.43
N THR A 193 -15.21 2.47 -2.30
CA THR A 193 -16.17 3.18 -3.15
C THR A 193 -16.40 4.62 -2.67
N ALA A 194 -16.52 4.82 -1.36
CA ALA A 194 -16.72 6.15 -0.78
C ALA A 194 -15.42 6.98 -0.73
N GLY A 195 -14.26 6.33 -0.71
CA GLY A 195 -12.97 6.99 -0.57
C GLY A 195 -12.82 7.68 0.78
N THR A 196 -13.31 7.04 1.85
CA THR A 196 -13.22 7.54 3.23
C THR A 196 -12.72 6.46 4.17
N ALA A 197 -11.93 6.84 5.18
CA ALA A 197 -11.47 5.94 6.23
C ALA A 197 -11.46 6.66 7.59
N PRO A 198 -11.95 6.03 8.67
CA PRO A 198 -11.84 6.58 10.03
C PRO A 198 -10.39 6.86 10.39
N LYS A 199 -10.11 8.06 10.92
CA LYS A 199 -8.74 8.47 11.30
C LYS A 199 -8.13 7.49 12.29
N LYS A 200 -8.93 7.03 13.26
CA LYS A 200 -8.53 6.05 14.27
C LYS A 200 -7.88 4.80 13.65
N PHE A 201 -8.44 4.27 12.56
CA PHE A 201 -7.94 3.04 11.94
C PHE A 201 -6.65 3.29 11.16
N VAL A 202 -6.60 4.39 10.41
CA VAL A 202 -5.41 4.78 9.65
C VAL A 202 -4.26 5.13 10.59
N ASP A 203 -4.52 5.84 11.68
CA ASP A 203 -3.52 6.17 12.69
C ASP A 203 -2.89 4.92 13.33
N ILE A 204 -3.69 3.89 13.61
CA ILE A 204 -3.19 2.60 14.12
C ILE A 204 -2.37 1.87 13.06
N LEU A 205 -2.83 1.86 11.81
CA LEU A 205 -2.08 1.26 10.69
C LEU A 205 -0.68 1.88 10.57
N PHE A 206 -0.56 3.21 10.63
CA PHE A 206 0.72 3.88 10.44
C PHE A 206 1.61 3.87 11.70
N ARG A 207 1.05 4.12 12.88
CA ARG A 207 1.83 4.24 14.14
C ARG A 207 2.20 2.90 14.75
N GLU A 208 1.33 1.90 14.60
CA GLU A 208 1.48 0.60 15.27
C GLU A 208 1.72 -0.54 14.28
N GLU A 209 1.48 -0.31 12.98
CA GLU A 209 1.54 -1.34 11.94
C GLU A 209 0.73 -2.56 12.37
N ARG A 210 -0.52 -2.28 12.76
CA ARG A 210 -1.47 -3.22 13.35
C ARG A 210 -2.83 -3.07 12.68
N LEU A 211 -3.54 -4.19 12.53
CA LEU A 211 -4.96 -4.19 12.17
C LEU A 211 -5.79 -3.74 13.38
N PRO A 212 -6.67 -2.73 13.25
CA PRO A 212 -7.46 -2.19 14.37
C PRO A 212 -8.66 -3.07 14.77
N LEU A 213 -8.45 -4.38 14.93
CA LEU A 213 -9.49 -5.38 15.20
C LEU A 213 -10.25 -5.09 16.51
N GLU A 214 -9.52 -4.72 17.56
CA GLU A 214 -10.09 -4.36 18.88
C GLU A 214 -10.88 -3.05 18.81
N GLU A 215 -10.47 -2.15 17.91
CA GLU A 215 -11.12 -0.88 17.65
C GLU A 215 -12.35 -0.99 16.74
N GLY A 216 -12.68 -2.20 16.28
CA GLY A 216 -13.86 -2.51 15.49
C GLY A 216 -13.62 -2.51 13.98
N TRP A 217 -12.36 -2.39 13.52
CA TRP A 217 -12.05 -2.59 12.12
C TRP A 217 -12.33 -4.03 11.70
N LYS A 218 -12.80 -4.18 10.46
CA LYS A 218 -12.99 -5.45 9.79
C LYS A 218 -12.53 -5.26 8.34
N PRO A 219 -12.09 -6.33 7.65
CA PRO A 219 -11.81 -6.24 6.23
C PRO A 219 -13.01 -5.65 5.48
N SER A 220 -12.73 -4.90 4.42
CA SER A 220 -13.78 -4.31 3.59
C SER A 220 -14.78 -5.39 3.17
N PRO A 221 -16.10 -5.17 3.34
CA PRO A 221 -17.12 -6.10 2.86
C PRO A 221 -17.21 -6.13 1.33
N VAL A 222 -16.66 -5.10 0.67
CA VAL A 222 -16.51 -5.02 -0.79
C VAL A 222 -15.07 -5.40 -1.13
N ALA A 223 -14.90 -6.35 -2.04
CA ALA A 223 -13.58 -6.70 -2.57
C ALA A 223 -12.88 -5.46 -3.14
N ILE A 224 -11.61 -5.27 -2.80
CA ILE A 224 -10.78 -4.24 -3.42
C ILE A 224 -10.14 -4.89 -4.66
N ASP A 225 -10.49 -4.40 -5.85
CA ASP A 225 -10.12 -5.01 -7.12
C ASP A 225 -10.01 -3.99 -8.26
N ASP A 226 -9.72 -4.46 -9.47
CA ASP A 226 -9.52 -3.61 -10.66
C ASP A 226 -10.77 -2.81 -11.06
N SER A 227 -11.96 -3.16 -10.55
CA SER A 227 -13.20 -2.43 -10.85
C SER A 227 -13.38 -1.16 -10.03
N ASN A 228 -12.75 -1.07 -8.85
CA ASN A 228 -13.00 0.01 -7.89
C ASN A 228 -11.75 0.76 -7.45
N PHE A 229 -10.63 0.07 -7.25
CA PHE A 229 -9.41 0.69 -6.72
C PHE A 229 -8.80 1.73 -7.67
N PRO A 230 -8.70 1.49 -9.00
CA PRO A 230 -8.19 2.51 -9.93
C PRO A 230 -9.04 3.78 -9.97
N THR A 231 -10.35 3.66 -9.78
CA THR A 231 -11.27 4.80 -9.70
C THR A 231 -10.98 5.65 -8.47
N LEU A 232 -10.77 5.02 -7.30
CA LEU A 232 -10.40 5.74 -6.08
C LEU A 232 -9.05 6.43 -6.23
N GLN A 233 -8.03 5.73 -6.74
CA GLN A 233 -6.72 6.33 -7.01
C GLN A 233 -6.85 7.55 -7.93
N SER A 234 -7.61 7.42 -9.03
CA SER A 234 -7.81 8.51 -9.99
C SER A 234 -8.53 9.70 -9.36
N ALA A 235 -9.48 9.47 -8.45
CA ALA A 235 -10.17 10.53 -7.74
C ALA A 235 -9.21 11.32 -6.82
N VAL A 236 -8.30 10.63 -6.10
CA VAL A 236 -7.26 11.29 -5.31
C VAL A 236 -6.31 12.07 -6.22
N PHE A 237 -5.83 11.46 -7.30
CA PHE A 237 -4.92 12.11 -8.24
C PHE A 237 -5.52 13.38 -8.85
N ASN A 238 -6.76 13.31 -9.34
CA ASN A 238 -7.48 14.43 -9.96
C ASN A 238 -7.83 15.55 -8.97
N ALA A 239 -7.82 15.27 -7.67
CA ALA A 239 -8.01 16.27 -6.62
C ALA A 239 -6.70 17.00 -6.25
N THR A 240 -5.56 16.65 -6.85
CA THR A 240 -4.28 17.37 -6.70
C THR A 240 -4.07 18.38 -7.84
N THR A 241 -3.17 19.32 -7.60
CA THR A 241 -2.65 20.34 -8.51
C THR A 241 -1.13 20.16 -8.72
N TRP A 242 -0.65 18.93 -8.55
CA TRP A 242 0.76 18.60 -8.66
C TRP A 242 1.33 18.97 -10.04
N GLU A 243 2.61 19.32 -10.06
CA GLU A 243 3.41 19.52 -11.27
C GLU A 243 4.80 18.89 -11.09
N PRO A 244 5.44 18.36 -12.14
CA PRO A 244 6.80 17.82 -12.06
C PRO A 244 7.81 18.80 -11.46
N SER A 245 8.57 18.37 -10.44
CA SER A 245 9.49 19.20 -9.66
C SER A 245 10.82 18.48 -9.40
N GLY A 246 11.87 19.21 -9.02
CA GLY A 246 13.23 18.67 -8.94
C GLY A 246 14.01 18.73 -10.27
N THR A 247 15.24 18.18 -10.27
CA THR A 247 16.15 18.13 -11.43
C THR A 247 15.78 17.05 -12.43
N VAL A 248 15.21 15.94 -11.94
CA VAL A 248 14.67 14.84 -12.75
C VAL A 248 13.17 15.07 -12.97
N LYS A 249 12.74 15.06 -14.23
CA LYS A 249 11.32 15.29 -14.63
C LYS A 249 10.67 14.10 -15.31
N CYS A 250 11.44 13.29 -16.01
CA CYS A 250 10.97 12.05 -16.64
C CYS A 250 10.86 10.95 -15.58
N PRO A 251 9.84 10.07 -15.65
CA PRO A 251 9.76 8.92 -14.75
C PRO A 251 11.03 8.09 -14.82
N TRP A 252 11.38 7.46 -13.71
CA TRP A 252 12.63 6.73 -13.55
C TRP A 252 12.44 5.51 -12.67
N ILE A 253 13.31 4.52 -12.78
CA ILE A 253 13.30 3.37 -11.88
C ILE A 253 14.73 2.90 -11.61
N ARG A 254 14.97 2.53 -10.35
CA ARG A 254 16.10 1.70 -9.96
C ARG A 254 15.63 0.24 -9.93
N ASP A 255 16.23 -0.60 -10.74
CA ASP A 255 15.82 -1.99 -10.98
C ASP A 255 16.73 -3.04 -10.32
N GLN A 256 17.69 -2.61 -9.51
CA GLN A 256 18.60 -3.45 -8.72
C GLN A 256 19.27 -2.60 -7.62
N PRO A 257 19.74 -3.20 -6.51
CA PRO A 257 20.40 -2.47 -5.42
C PRO A 257 21.58 -1.61 -5.90
N GLU A 258 22.44 -2.20 -6.71
CA GLU A 258 23.63 -1.57 -7.29
C GLU A 258 23.52 -1.52 -8.81
N GLY A 259 23.59 -0.33 -9.41
CA GLY A 259 23.52 -0.21 -10.86
C GLY A 259 23.11 1.16 -11.37
N PRO A 260 23.05 1.33 -12.70
CA PRO A 260 22.56 2.55 -13.31
C PRO A 260 21.06 2.73 -13.02
N VAL A 261 20.63 3.99 -13.01
CA VAL A 261 19.22 4.35 -12.96
C VAL A 261 18.66 4.44 -14.39
N PHE A 262 17.45 3.93 -14.60
CA PHE A 262 16.76 3.98 -15.89
C PHE A 262 15.73 5.10 -15.91
N PHE A 263 15.68 5.86 -17.00
CA PHE A 263 14.65 6.87 -17.26
C PHE A 263 13.68 6.32 -18.32
N MET A 264 12.39 6.47 -18.07
CA MET A 264 11.28 6.01 -18.91
C MET A 264 10.63 7.18 -19.67
#